data_AF-A0A158QYZ9-F1
#
_entry.id   AF-A0A158QYZ9-F1
#
_cell.length_a   1.000
_cell.length_b   1.000
_cell.length_c   1.000
_cell.angle_alpha   90.00
_cell.angle_beta   90.00
_cell.angle_gamma   90.00
#
_symmetry.space_group_name_H-M   'P 1'
#
loop_
_entity.id
_entity.type
_entity.pdbx_description
1 polymer ?
#
loop_
_entity_poly.entity_id
_entity_poly.type
_entity_poly.pdbx_seq_one_letter_code
_entity_poly.pdbx_strand_id
1 'polypeptide(L)'
;MDPLVLNDTLKNCFIPVEPETYRMFSIIVNGYLTTALVILGTIGNVQGVRRVQVTNLDKKRGVVLAVSLIALAIWDTALLWFAFLYYAIRKLPIAINSDFLNMLMPWFHPFSQIANTAATWCVVAITWQRFMATRDPFRAPRSAALMQSFRSERRISFMYCSTYRRLLRMPIALSVGAILLNIPAFFELSNYICFNTEENRVAISVRPTALRLQSAYALYRLISRMIVVSIGPNLMILILTLLTVFMLRGSNRSRRQLFQMSENFLDRNASREILQTLISIMLVSKFLCFRSLTFVVTIGDYNFYLVDISNCLVILNSATNSLVFLKASSWLNSRLVERKTMRRKKTVCDAGQLLGDRLSILSSSWQQALALNDNNPGMRILYSILRRQPNLFAVFRAPDRSGNALLIHERQHEERRPTETYTLYPYPIPTYIHVCVYRYMEVAQRITTFISELLQMMKDGKPEEVRIKIRFPAPARKKRKNSLKRSKSAQSPHVFQERDGALDAWNIFVSFIIREMKMGTWAMGDTLGSIS
;
A
#
# COMPACT_ATOMS: atom_id res chain seq x y z
N MET A 1 50.58 -49.99 27.11
CA MET A 1 49.34 -50.67 26.69
C MET A 1 49.44 -50.88 25.20
N ASP A 2 49.59 -52.13 24.77
CA ASP A 2 49.88 -52.45 23.38
C ASP A 2 48.69 -52.10 22.48
N PRO A 3 48.90 -51.36 21.37
CA PRO A 3 47.83 -50.93 20.47
C PRO A 3 47.14 -52.11 19.74
N LEU A 4 47.72 -53.32 19.79
CA LEU A 4 47.16 -54.52 19.18
C LEU A 4 45.99 -55.12 19.97
N VAL A 5 45.93 -54.98 21.30
CA VAL A 5 44.87 -55.59 22.12
C VAL A 5 43.58 -54.75 22.14
N LEU A 6 43.67 -53.46 21.80
CA LEU A 6 42.49 -52.58 21.72
C LEU A 6 41.67 -52.83 20.43
N ASN A 7 42.29 -53.43 19.41
CA ASN A 7 41.68 -53.56 18.07
C ASN A 7 40.56 -54.61 18.00
N ASP A 8 40.60 -55.64 18.86
CA ASP A 8 39.58 -56.71 18.86
C ASP A 8 38.27 -56.33 19.56
N THR A 9 38.21 -55.20 20.26
CA THR A 9 37.00 -54.74 20.98
C THR A 9 36.29 -53.56 20.32
N LEU A 10 36.99 -52.80 19.46
CA LEU A 10 36.44 -51.63 18.78
C LEU A 10 35.86 -52.00 17.42
N LYS A 11 34.56 -51.73 17.23
CA LYS A 11 33.90 -51.90 15.93
C LYS A 11 34.44 -50.88 14.93
N ASN A 12 34.63 -51.31 13.68
CA ASN A 12 34.98 -50.42 12.57
C ASN A 12 33.95 -49.30 12.37
N CYS A 13 34.42 -48.12 12.00
CA CYS A 13 33.57 -47.00 11.65
C CYS A 13 32.70 -47.34 10.43
N PHE A 14 31.43 -46.90 10.46
CA PHE A 14 30.52 -47.13 9.34
C PHE A 14 30.80 -46.09 8.26
N ILE A 15 31.23 -46.54 7.08
CA ILE A 15 31.41 -45.71 5.89
C ILE A 15 30.26 -46.05 4.94
N PRO A 16 29.31 -45.12 4.69
CA PRO A 16 28.24 -45.39 3.74
C PRO A 16 28.84 -45.52 2.33
N VAL A 17 28.55 -46.64 1.66
CA VAL A 17 28.92 -46.85 0.25
C VAL A 17 27.97 -46.03 -0.62
N GLU A 18 28.39 -44.82 -0.96
CA GLU A 18 27.64 -43.89 -1.82
C GLU A 18 28.18 -43.93 -3.25
N PRO A 19 27.32 -43.94 -4.29
CA PRO A 19 27.80 -43.82 -5.67
C PRO A 19 28.48 -42.46 -5.89
N GLU A 20 29.55 -42.44 -6.70
CA GLU A 20 30.36 -41.23 -6.89
C GLU A 20 29.57 -40.03 -7.42
N THR A 21 28.57 -40.29 -8.27
CA THR A 21 27.66 -39.27 -8.79
C THR A 21 26.87 -38.57 -7.68
N TYR A 22 26.38 -39.34 -6.69
CA TYR A 22 25.67 -38.79 -5.53
C TYR A 22 26.63 -38.02 -4.62
N ARG A 23 27.86 -38.52 -4.43
CA ARG A 23 28.88 -37.83 -3.63
C ARG A 23 29.16 -36.42 -4.18
N MET A 24 29.39 -36.31 -5.49
CA MET A 24 29.62 -35.01 -6.16
C MET A 24 28.40 -34.09 -6.04
N PHE A 25 27.20 -34.63 -6.26
CA PHE A 25 25.96 -33.88 -6.08
C PHE A 25 25.80 -33.34 -4.65
N SER A 26 26.04 -34.18 -3.64
CA SER A 26 25.93 -33.80 -2.22
C SER A 26 26.97 -32.74 -1.84
N ILE A 27 28.20 -32.81 -2.36
CA ILE A 27 29.22 -31.77 -2.15
C ILE A 27 28.76 -30.42 -2.74
N ILE A 28 28.19 -30.43 -3.95
CA ILE A 28 27.72 -29.20 -4.61
C ILE A 28 26.53 -28.59 -3.85
N VAL A 29 25.50 -29.39 -3.56
CA VAL A 29 24.24 -28.90 -2.98
C VAL A 29 24.36 -28.67 -1.48
N ASN A 30 24.78 -29.68 -0.71
CA ASN A 30 24.88 -29.58 0.74
C ASN A 30 26.15 -28.86 1.19
N GLY A 31 27.25 -28.92 0.43
CA GLY A 31 28.48 -28.19 0.75
C GLY A 31 28.41 -26.74 0.26
N TYR A 32 28.71 -26.52 -1.02
CA TYR A 32 28.91 -25.18 -1.57
C TYR A 32 27.64 -24.32 -1.59
N LEU A 33 26.54 -24.83 -2.15
CA LEU A 33 25.30 -24.06 -2.30
C LEU A 33 24.71 -23.71 -0.93
N THR A 34 24.65 -24.66 -0.01
CA THR A 34 24.17 -24.41 1.36
C THR A 34 25.04 -23.35 2.06
N THR A 35 26.36 -23.43 1.94
CA THR A 35 27.26 -22.42 2.54
C THR A 35 27.00 -21.03 1.97
N ALA A 36 26.85 -20.90 0.65
CA ALA A 36 26.49 -19.63 0.01
C ALA A 36 25.14 -19.09 0.51
N LEU A 37 24.14 -19.96 0.68
CA LEU A 37 22.82 -19.59 1.21
C LEU A 37 22.89 -19.14 2.68
N VAL A 38 23.76 -19.74 3.50
CA VAL A 38 23.95 -19.32 4.89
C VAL A 38 24.59 -17.93 4.96
N ILE A 39 25.63 -17.65 4.15
CA ILE A 39 26.26 -16.32 4.11
C ILE A 39 25.27 -15.27 3.61
N LEU A 40 24.60 -15.51 2.48
CA LEU A 40 23.63 -14.55 1.93
C LEU A 40 22.41 -14.38 2.84
N GLY A 41 21.92 -15.47 3.43
CA GLY A 41 20.78 -15.48 4.33
C GLY A 41 21.05 -14.74 5.63
N THR A 42 22.23 -14.93 6.23
CA THR A 42 22.62 -14.23 7.47
C THR A 42 22.75 -12.73 7.23
N ILE A 43 23.46 -12.30 6.18
CA ILE A 43 23.55 -10.88 5.78
C ILE A 43 22.15 -10.31 5.55
N GLY A 44 21.33 -11.03 4.79
CA GLY A 44 19.98 -10.60 4.48
C GLY A 44 19.10 -10.46 5.72
N ASN A 45 19.11 -11.43 6.63
CA ASN A 45 18.27 -11.43 7.83
C ASN A 45 18.70 -10.32 8.80
N VAL A 46 20.00 -10.08 8.97
CA VAL A 46 20.52 -8.96 9.78
C VAL A 46 20.07 -7.61 9.21
N GLN A 47 20.21 -7.41 7.90
CA GLN A 47 19.73 -6.19 7.25
C GLN A 47 18.20 -6.05 7.34
N GLY A 48 17.47 -7.17 7.23
CA GLY A 48 16.02 -7.25 7.39
C GLY A 48 15.57 -6.78 8.77
N VAL A 49 16.18 -7.30 9.83
CA VAL A 49 15.91 -6.89 11.23
C VAL A 49 16.16 -5.39 11.41
N ARG A 50 17.31 -4.89 10.94
CA ARG A 50 17.65 -3.46 11.04
C ARG A 50 16.59 -2.57 10.36
N ARG A 51 16.12 -2.95 9.17
CA ARG A 51 15.06 -2.20 8.47
C ARG A 51 13.70 -2.30 9.16
N VAL A 52 13.31 -3.48 9.65
CA VAL A 52 12.02 -3.67 10.33
C VAL A 52 11.97 -2.88 11.64
N GLN A 53 13.05 -2.86 12.41
CA GLN A 53 13.19 -2.06 13.62
C GLN A 53 13.01 -0.58 13.33
N VAL A 54 13.76 -0.03 12.36
CA VAL A 54 13.71 1.40 12.01
C VAL A 54 12.33 1.80 11.44
N THR A 55 11.69 0.95 10.63
CA THR A 55 10.48 1.37 9.90
C THR A 55 9.16 1.19 10.64
N ASN A 56 9.04 0.16 11.50
CA ASN A 56 7.77 -0.19 12.15
C ASN A 56 7.69 0.24 13.62
N LEU A 57 8.81 0.28 14.36
CA LEU A 57 8.78 0.73 15.75
C LEU A 57 8.53 2.23 15.87
N ASP A 58 9.08 3.03 14.95
CA ASP A 58 8.92 4.49 14.93
C ASP A 58 7.47 4.96 14.72
N LYS A 59 6.63 4.16 14.06
CA LYS A 59 5.28 4.60 13.64
C LYS A 59 4.15 4.15 14.57
N LYS A 60 4.46 3.48 15.69
CA LYS A 60 3.51 2.94 16.70
C LYS A 60 2.32 2.11 16.16
N ARG A 61 2.30 1.75 14.87
CA ARG A 61 1.25 0.95 14.21
C ARG A 61 1.89 -0.31 13.63
N GLY A 62 1.36 -1.49 14.01
CA GLY A 62 1.86 -2.78 13.52
C GLY A 62 3.01 -3.38 14.32
N VAL A 63 3.21 -2.95 15.58
CA VAL A 63 4.28 -3.45 16.47
C VAL A 63 4.22 -4.97 16.64
N VAL A 64 3.01 -5.55 16.78
CA VAL A 64 2.79 -7.00 16.92
C VAL A 64 3.47 -7.77 15.78
N LEU A 65 3.16 -7.35 14.55
CA LEU A 65 3.68 -7.97 13.35
C LEU A 65 5.19 -7.77 13.26
N ALA A 66 5.68 -6.55 13.51
CA ALA A 66 7.11 -6.27 13.44
C ALA A 66 7.91 -7.17 14.41
N VAL A 67 7.39 -7.40 15.61
CA VAL A 67 7.98 -8.31 16.60
C VAL A 67 7.97 -9.75 16.10
N SER A 68 6.87 -10.23 15.51
CA SER A 68 6.82 -11.57 14.91
C SER A 68 7.76 -11.74 13.70
N LEU A 69 7.95 -10.69 12.89
CA LEU A 69 8.91 -10.69 11.78
C LEU A 69 10.36 -10.71 12.27
N ILE A 70 10.67 -10.01 13.36
CA ILE A 70 11.99 -10.05 14.00
C ILE A 70 12.25 -11.45 14.59
N ALA A 71 11.27 -12.02 15.29
CA ALA A 71 11.38 -13.38 15.82
C ALA A 71 11.61 -14.41 14.70
N LEU A 72 10.91 -14.27 13.57
CA LEU A 72 11.14 -15.11 12.38
C LEU A 72 12.57 -14.98 11.87
N ALA A 73 13.09 -13.76 11.72
CA ALA A 73 14.46 -13.54 11.24
C ALA A 73 15.54 -14.12 12.17
N ILE A 74 15.31 -14.08 13.49
CA ILE A 74 16.20 -14.72 14.48
C ILE A 74 16.19 -16.24 14.30
N TRP A 75 15.01 -16.86 14.21
CA TRP A 75 14.89 -18.30 14.04
C TRP A 75 15.41 -18.79 12.67
N ASP A 76 15.18 -18.02 11.60
CA ASP A 76 15.78 -18.30 10.29
C ASP A 76 17.31 -18.24 10.36
N THR A 77 17.88 -17.27 11.07
CA THR A 77 19.34 -17.17 11.27
C THR A 77 19.87 -18.35 12.07
N ALA A 78 19.19 -18.75 13.15
CA ALA A 78 19.54 -19.92 13.94
C ALA A 78 19.49 -21.20 13.10
N LEU A 79 18.45 -21.39 12.28
CA LEU A 79 18.32 -22.52 11.37
C LEU A 79 19.50 -22.60 10.40
N LEU A 80 19.86 -21.48 9.75
CA LEU A 80 20.96 -21.44 8.78
C LEU A 80 22.28 -21.91 9.42
N TRP A 81 22.62 -21.40 10.60
CA TRP A 81 23.85 -21.77 11.30
C TRP A 81 23.82 -23.22 11.83
N PHE A 82 22.72 -23.66 12.43
CA PHE A 82 22.62 -25.03 12.93
C PHE A 82 22.62 -26.05 11.78
N ALA A 83 22.00 -25.75 10.64
CA ALA A 83 22.08 -26.61 9.47
C ALA A 83 23.49 -26.63 8.85
N PHE A 84 24.18 -25.49 8.82
CA PHE A 84 25.56 -25.42 8.36
C PHE A 84 26.48 -26.32 9.17
N LEU A 85 26.40 -26.20 10.51
CA LEU A 85 27.22 -26.98 11.43
C LEU A 85 26.81 -28.46 11.48
N TYR A 86 25.53 -28.76 11.27
CA TYR A 86 25.03 -30.14 11.29
C TYR A 86 25.46 -30.95 10.05
N TYR A 87 25.37 -30.39 8.83
CA TYR A 87 25.66 -31.17 7.62
C TYR A 87 26.50 -30.48 6.54
N ALA A 88 26.44 -29.15 6.37
CA ALA A 88 27.14 -28.49 5.26
C ALA A 88 28.66 -28.56 5.43
N ILE A 89 29.15 -28.28 6.64
CA ILE A 89 30.58 -28.25 6.95
C ILE A 89 31.26 -29.61 6.72
N ARG A 90 30.53 -30.72 6.87
CA ARG A 90 31.04 -32.08 6.66
C ARG A 90 31.16 -32.47 5.19
N LYS A 91 30.39 -31.82 4.31
CA LYS A 91 30.40 -32.09 2.87
C LYS A 91 31.39 -31.17 2.13
N LEU A 92 32.01 -30.20 2.82
CA LEU A 92 33.08 -29.38 2.27
C LEU A 92 34.42 -30.14 2.33
N PRO A 93 35.27 -30.05 1.29
CA PRO A 93 36.58 -30.68 1.26
C PRO A 93 37.61 -29.87 2.07
N ILE A 94 37.28 -29.49 3.30
CA ILE A 94 38.15 -28.73 4.20
C ILE A 94 38.69 -29.69 5.25
N ALA A 95 40.01 -29.66 5.50
CA ALA A 95 40.69 -30.45 6.53
C ALA A 95 40.35 -29.95 7.95
N ILE A 96 39.08 -30.03 8.34
CA ILE A 96 38.63 -29.77 9.70
C ILE A 96 38.68 -31.08 10.47
N ASN A 97 39.14 -31.03 11.72
CA ASN A 97 39.20 -32.19 12.60
C ASN A 97 37.81 -32.85 12.69
N SER A 98 37.67 -33.99 12.02
CA SER A 98 36.38 -34.66 11.82
C SER A 98 35.76 -35.13 13.13
N ASP A 99 36.59 -35.42 14.14
CA ASP A 99 36.14 -35.86 15.46
C ASP A 99 35.45 -34.74 16.24
N PHE A 100 35.93 -33.50 16.13
CA PHE A 100 35.31 -32.35 16.80
C PHE A 100 33.91 -32.07 16.23
N LEU A 101 33.77 -32.13 14.91
CA LEU A 101 32.47 -31.97 14.24
C LEU A 101 31.52 -33.11 14.59
N ASN A 102 32.03 -34.34 14.66
CA ASN A 102 31.23 -35.50 15.06
C ASN A 102 30.77 -35.41 16.51
N MET A 103 31.61 -34.89 17.42
CA MET A 103 31.26 -34.66 18.82
C MET A 103 30.11 -33.65 18.99
N LEU A 104 30.08 -32.59 18.17
CA LEU A 104 29.06 -31.54 18.24
C LEU A 104 27.74 -31.89 17.53
N MET A 105 27.75 -32.88 16.64
CA MET A 105 26.60 -33.22 15.80
C MET A 105 25.32 -33.59 16.56
N PRO A 106 25.35 -34.38 17.65
CA PRO A 106 24.15 -34.69 18.43
C PRO A 106 23.49 -33.44 19.05
N TRP A 107 24.24 -32.35 19.23
CA TRP A 107 23.70 -31.09 19.71
C TRP A 107 23.08 -30.27 18.58
N PHE A 108 23.73 -30.17 17.42
CA PHE A 108 23.20 -29.35 16.31
C PHE A 108 21.99 -29.96 15.62
N HIS A 109 21.84 -31.28 15.62
CA HIS A 109 20.64 -31.95 15.09
C HIS A 109 19.32 -31.49 15.74
N PRO A 110 19.13 -31.60 17.07
CA PRO A 110 17.92 -31.12 17.73
C PRO A 110 17.75 -29.62 17.61
N PHE A 111 18.82 -28.82 17.71
CA PHE A 111 18.73 -27.37 17.54
C PHE A 111 18.25 -26.95 16.14
N SER A 112 18.72 -27.63 15.09
CA SER A 112 18.24 -27.42 13.73
C SER A 112 16.73 -27.72 13.61
N GLN A 113 16.25 -28.79 14.22
CA GLN A 113 14.83 -29.15 14.21
C GLN A 113 13.95 -28.19 15.00
N ILE A 114 14.43 -27.72 16.16
CA ILE A 114 13.78 -26.69 16.97
C ILE A 114 13.65 -25.42 16.14
N ALA A 115 14.74 -24.95 15.54
CA ALA A 115 14.73 -23.75 14.72
C ALA A 115 13.77 -23.88 13.51
N ASN A 116 13.75 -25.05 12.87
CA ASN A 116 12.87 -25.33 11.74
C ASN A 116 11.39 -25.29 12.14
N THR A 117 11.07 -25.86 13.30
CA THR A 117 9.71 -25.88 13.87
C THR A 117 9.28 -24.49 14.29
N ALA A 118 10.14 -23.77 15.03
CA ALA A 118 9.88 -22.42 15.51
C ALA A 118 9.70 -21.42 14.35
N ALA A 119 10.51 -21.49 13.30
CA ALA A 119 10.36 -20.66 12.10
C ALA A 119 9.02 -20.93 11.40
N THR A 120 8.64 -22.20 11.26
CA THR A 120 7.36 -22.62 10.68
C THR A 120 6.17 -22.04 11.46
N TRP A 121 6.18 -22.20 12.77
CA TRP A 121 5.12 -21.69 13.63
C TRP A 121 5.09 -20.16 13.66
N CYS A 122 6.24 -19.49 13.56
CA CYS A 122 6.30 -18.04 13.38
C CYS A 122 5.61 -17.60 12.09
N VAL A 123 5.75 -18.33 10.98
CA VAL A 123 5.03 -18.03 9.73
C VAL A 123 3.52 -18.21 9.92
N VAL A 124 3.07 -19.32 10.52
CA VAL A 124 1.66 -19.55 10.87
C VAL A 124 1.11 -18.42 11.77
N ALA A 125 1.90 -17.98 12.73
CA ALA A 125 1.55 -16.86 13.58
C ALA A 125 1.36 -15.56 12.80
N ILE A 126 2.28 -15.26 11.87
CA ILE A 126 2.19 -14.09 11.00
C ILE A 126 0.93 -14.17 10.12
N THR A 127 0.62 -15.33 9.54
CA THR A 127 -0.59 -15.50 8.71
C THR A 127 -1.86 -15.31 9.53
N TRP A 128 -1.91 -15.86 10.74
CA TRP A 128 -3.02 -15.69 11.65
C TRP A 128 -3.21 -14.22 12.06
N GLN A 129 -2.13 -13.53 12.41
CA GLN A 129 -2.16 -12.10 12.73
C GLN A 129 -2.68 -11.28 11.55
N ARG A 130 -2.33 -11.64 10.31
CA ARG A 130 -2.88 -10.99 9.12
C ARG A 130 -4.35 -11.25 8.93
N PHE A 131 -4.77 -12.50 9.05
CA PHE A 131 -6.17 -12.87 8.95
C PHE A 131 -7.01 -12.08 9.97
N MET A 132 -6.56 -12.00 11.22
CA MET A 132 -7.23 -11.23 12.27
C MET A 132 -7.28 -9.73 11.98
N ALA A 133 -6.19 -9.16 11.48
CA ALA A 133 -6.16 -7.75 11.10
C ALA A 133 -7.11 -7.42 9.93
N THR A 134 -7.33 -8.37 9.02
CA THR A 134 -8.24 -8.22 7.89
C THR A 134 -9.70 -8.40 8.28
N ARG A 135 -10.02 -9.34 9.18
CA ARG A 135 -11.41 -9.63 9.58
C ARG A 135 -12.02 -8.53 10.46
N ASP A 136 -11.26 -8.04 11.44
CA ASP A 136 -11.77 -7.15 12.49
C ASP A 136 -10.92 -5.86 12.63
N PRO A 137 -10.99 -4.92 11.66
CA PRO A 137 -10.25 -3.66 11.77
C PRO A 137 -10.70 -2.80 12.97
N PHE A 138 -11.88 -3.06 13.54
CA PHE A 138 -12.46 -2.29 14.65
C PHE A 138 -12.37 -2.97 16.02
N ARG A 139 -12.06 -4.28 16.09
CA ARG A 139 -12.05 -5.06 17.34
C ARG A 139 -10.63 -5.41 17.85
N ALA A 140 -9.60 -5.31 17.01
CA ALA A 140 -8.21 -5.20 17.48
C ALA A 140 -8.05 -3.88 18.27
N PRO A 141 -7.26 -3.81 19.36
CA PRO A 141 -7.41 -2.86 20.46
C PRO A 141 -7.17 -1.39 20.06
N ARG A 142 -8.12 -0.80 19.33
CA ARG A 142 -8.28 0.64 19.12
C ARG A 142 -9.04 1.28 20.28
N SER A 143 -9.74 0.48 21.09
CA SER A 143 -10.58 0.93 22.20
C SER A 143 -9.80 1.59 23.35
N ALA A 144 -8.50 1.33 23.51
CA ALA A 144 -7.68 2.04 24.51
C ALA A 144 -6.93 3.24 23.93
N ALA A 145 -6.47 3.17 22.67
CA ALA A 145 -5.58 4.19 22.10
C ALA A 145 -6.31 5.43 21.57
N LEU A 146 -7.56 5.28 21.08
CA LEU A 146 -8.33 6.43 20.59
C LEU A 146 -8.97 7.22 21.74
N MET A 147 -9.27 6.57 22.88
CA MET A 147 -9.71 7.26 24.09
C MET A 147 -8.56 7.89 24.90
N GLN A 148 -7.31 7.47 24.71
CA GLN A 148 -6.14 8.09 25.35
C GLN A 148 -5.57 9.31 24.60
N SER A 149 -6.02 9.61 23.37
CA SER A 149 -5.45 10.72 22.59
C SER A 149 -5.88 12.11 23.06
N PHE A 150 -6.68 12.22 24.11
CA PHE A 150 -7.10 13.50 24.67
C PHE A 150 -6.65 13.77 26.11
N ARG A 151 -5.91 12.86 26.80
CA ARG A 151 -5.61 13.10 28.23
C ARG A 151 -4.33 12.54 28.87
N SER A 152 -3.36 11.98 28.14
CA SER A 152 -2.21 11.35 28.83
C SER A 152 -0.85 11.68 28.21
N GLU A 153 -0.33 12.86 28.53
CA GLU A 153 1.03 13.28 28.20
C GLU A 153 2.06 12.98 29.29
N ARG A 154 1.70 12.33 30.42
CA ARG A 154 2.61 12.31 31.60
C ARG A 154 2.92 10.97 32.29
N ARG A 155 2.60 9.81 31.72
CA ARG A 155 3.08 8.50 32.27
C ARG A 155 3.44 7.50 31.17
N ILE A 156 4.60 7.68 30.54
CA ILE A 156 5.01 6.96 29.32
C ILE A 156 5.93 5.76 29.60
N SER A 157 6.62 5.64 30.74
CA SER A 157 7.62 4.56 30.92
C SER A 157 7.04 3.20 31.35
N PHE A 158 6.05 3.16 32.25
CA PHE A 158 5.59 1.89 32.83
C PHE A 158 4.59 1.11 31.96
N MET A 159 3.77 1.81 31.16
CA MET A 159 2.77 1.20 30.27
C MET A 159 3.39 0.56 29.01
N TYR A 160 4.62 0.95 28.65
CA TYR A 160 5.36 0.38 27.52
C TYR A 160 5.85 -1.04 27.83
N CYS A 161 6.27 -1.32 29.06
CA CYS A 161 6.77 -2.63 29.45
C CYS A 161 5.65 -3.70 29.45
N SER A 162 4.46 -3.38 29.97
CA SER A 162 3.33 -4.33 30.04
C SER A 162 2.72 -4.65 28.67
N THR A 163 2.65 -3.65 27.78
CA THR A 163 2.14 -3.84 26.41
C THR A 163 3.11 -4.67 25.57
N TYR A 164 4.42 -4.42 25.69
CA TYR A 164 5.46 -5.20 24.99
C TYR A 164 5.52 -6.64 25.49
N ARG A 165 5.33 -6.87 26.80
CA ARG A 165 5.26 -8.21 27.40
C ARG A 165 4.10 -9.05 26.83
N ARG A 166 2.95 -8.43 26.57
CA ARG A 166 1.79 -9.12 25.94
C ARG A 166 2.05 -9.42 24.46
N LEU A 167 2.78 -8.56 23.76
CA LEU A 167 3.12 -8.69 22.34
C LEU A 167 4.17 -9.78 22.08
N LEU A 168 5.17 -9.90 22.96
CA LEU A 168 6.21 -10.93 22.89
C LEU A 168 5.74 -12.31 23.37
N ARG A 169 4.66 -12.37 24.17
CA ARG A 169 4.16 -13.63 24.73
C ARG A 169 3.89 -14.69 23.67
N MET A 170 3.40 -14.29 22.49
CA MET A 170 3.03 -15.24 21.45
C MET A 170 4.25 -15.86 20.72
N PRO A 171 5.21 -15.09 20.17
CA PRO A 171 6.45 -15.67 19.64
C PRO A 171 7.24 -16.48 20.67
N ILE A 172 7.27 -16.04 21.93
CA ILE A 172 7.97 -16.77 23.01
C ILE A 172 7.25 -18.09 23.31
N ALA A 173 5.92 -18.09 23.45
CA ALA A 173 5.16 -19.32 23.69
C ALA A 173 5.33 -20.34 22.55
N LEU A 174 5.35 -19.87 21.29
CA LEU A 174 5.62 -20.74 20.14
C LEU A 174 7.05 -21.28 20.16
N SER A 175 8.01 -20.46 20.54
CA SER A 175 9.42 -20.87 20.67
C SER A 175 9.59 -21.93 21.76
N VAL A 176 8.97 -21.73 22.93
CA VAL A 176 8.99 -22.71 24.03
C VAL A 176 8.30 -24.00 23.63
N GLY A 177 7.14 -23.92 22.96
CA GLY A 177 6.45 -25.11 22.46
C GLY A 177 7.25 -25.88 21.41
N ALA A 178 7.99 -25.17 20.53
CA ALA A 178 8.88 -25.80 19.56
C ALA A 178 10.06 -26.53 20.23
N ILE A 179 10.59 -25.98 21.32
CA ILE A 179 11.62 -26.65 22.14
C ILE A 179 11.04 -27.91 22.77
N LEU A 180 9.92 -27.81 23.47
CA LEU A 180 9.29 -28.94 24.17
C LEU A 180 8.98 -30.11 23.22
N LEU A 181 8.46 -29.81 22.02
CA LEU A 181 8.13 -30.82 21.03
C LEU A 181 9.36 -31.56 20.49
N ASN A 182 10.52 -30.91 20.43
CA ASN A 182 11.75 -31.48 19.90
C ASN A 182 12.71 -31.99 20.99
N ILE A 183 12.32 -32.01 22.27
CA ILE A 183 13.12 -32.63 23.34
C ILE A 183 13.55 -34.07 23.00
N PRO A 184 12.67 -34.95 22.46
CA PRO A 184 13.07 -36.31 22.10
C PRO A 184 14.23 -36.36 21.09
N ALA A 185 14.43 -35.32 20.27
CA ALA A 185 15.50 -35.26 19.27
C ALA A 185 16.91 -35.23 19.88
N PHE A 186 17.07 -34.79 21.14
CA PHE A 186 18.35 -34.84 21.86
C PHE A 186 18.81 -36.28 22.15
N PHE A 187 17.87 -37.21 22.25
CA PHE A 187 18.14 -38.61 22.56
C PHE A 187 18.21 -39.50 21.31
N GLU A 188 18.13 -38.92 20.09
CA GLU A 188 18.10 -39.68 18.83
C GLU A 188 19.48 -40.08 18.30
N LEU A 189 20.52 -39.32 18.66
CA LEU A 189 21.89 -39.51 18.17
C LEU A 189 22.83 -39.62 19.36
N SER A 190 23.75 -40.57 19.28
CA SER A 190 24.83 -40.69 20.25
C SER A 190 26.17 -40.82 19.53
N ASN A 191 27.21 -40.32 20.20
CA ASN A 191 28.58 -40.47 19.76
C ASN A 191 29.09 -41.83 20.22
N TYR A 192 29.82 -42.51 19.34
CA TYR A 192 30.49 -43.77 19.63
C TYR A 192 31.93 -43.71 19.13
N ILE A 193 32.82 -44.31 19.90
CA ILE A 193 34.23 -44.46 19.52
C ILE A 193 34.31 -45.66 18.57
N CYS A 194 34.96 -45.49 17.42
CA CYS A 194 35.16 -46.54 16.42
C CYS A 194 36.57 -46.49 15.84
N PHE A 195 37.01 -47.59 15.25
CA PHE A 195 38.29 -47.65 14.56
C PHE A 195 38.11 -47.30 13.08
N ASN A 196 38.81 -46.27 12.60
CA ASN A 196 38.80 -45.91 11.19
C ASN A 196 39.94 -46.65 10.47
N THR A 197 39.57 -47.62 9.63
CA THR A 197 40.51 -48.47 8.88
C THR A 197 41.33 -47.69 7.84
N GLU A 198 40.82 -46.58 7.32
CA GLU A 198 41.51 -45.78 6.28
C GLU A 198 42.63 -44.90 6.86
N GLU A 199 42.40 -44.35 8.05
CA GLU A 199 43.33 -43.43 8.71
C GLU A 199 44.14 -44.11 9.84
N ASN A 200 43.91 -45.41 10.04
CA ASN A 200 44.53 -46.24 11.09
C ASN A 200 44.49 -45.58 12.48
N ARG A 201 43.37 -44.94 12.81
CA ARG A 201 43.19 -44.18 14.05
C ARG A 201 41.82 -44.42 14.67
N VAL A 202 41.75 -44.22 15.99
CA VAL A 202 40.49 -44.17 16.72
C VAL A 202 39.78 -42.86 16.38
N ALA A 203 38.56 -42.95 15.87
CA ALA A 203 37.73 -41.83 15.46
C ALA A 203 36.38 -41.85 16.16
N ILE A 204 35.69 -40.71 16.18
CA ILE A 204 34.33 -40.61 16.73
C ILE A 204 33.34 -40.69 15.58
N SER A 205 32.42 -41.66 15.61
CA SER A 205 31.32 -41.78 14.65
C SER A 205 29.97 -41.58 15.33
N VAL A 206 29.02 -41.03 14.58
CA VAL A 206 27.68 -40.72 15.06
C VAL A 206 26.74 -41.81 14.58
N ARG A 207 26.01 -42.44 15.52
CA ARG A 207 25.03 -43.49 15.19
C ARG A 207 23.66 -43.17 15.78
N PRO A 208 22.57 -43.61 15.13
CA PRO A 208 21.24 -43.53 15.71
C PRO A 208 21.15 -44.39 16.98
N THR A 209 20.46 -43.89 18.00
CA THR A 209 20.22 -44.63 19.26
C THR A 209 19.13 -45.69 19.10
N ALA A 210 19.01 -46.60 20.07
CA ALA A 210 17.96 -47.63 20.12
C ALA A 210 16.55 -47.01 20.03
N LEU A 211 16.35 -45.82 20.60
CA LEU A 211 15.10 -45.07 20.51
C LEU A 211 14.71 -44.80 19.04
N ARG A 212 15.68 -44.41 18.20
CA ARG A 212 15.45 -44.11 16.79
C ARG A 212 15.20 -45.35 15.93
N LEU A 213 15.69 -46.52 16.36
CA LEU A 213 15.50 -47.81 15.70
C LEU A 213 14.15 -48.46 16.04
N GLN A 214 13.55 -48.10 17.19
CA GLN A 214 12.25 -48.62 17.59
C GLN A 214 11.14 -48.15 16.64
N SER A 215 10.41 -49.10 16.04
CA SER A 215 9.35 -48.84 15.07
C SER A 215 8.24 -47.92 15.59
N ALA A 216 7.81 -48.11 16.84
CA ALA A 216 6.78 -47.30 17.49
C ALA A 216 7.20 -45.82 17.61
N TYR A 217 8.44 -45.55 18.03
CA TYR A 217 8.97 -44.18 18.11
C TYR A 217 9.16 -43.57 16.71
N ALA A 218 9.65 -44.36 15.74
CA ALA A 218 9.79 -43.91 14.37
C ALA A 218 8.45 -43.47 13.76
N LEU A 219 7.37 -44.22 14.00
CA LEU A 219 6.01 -43.88 13.58
C LEU A 219 5.48 -42.62 14.29
N TYR A 220 5.63 -42.55 15.62
CA TYR A 220 5.26 -41.37 16.41
C TYR A 220 5.95 -40.10 15.88
N ARG A 221 7.26 -40.18 15.63
CA ARG A 221 8.05 -39.08 15.10
C ARG A 221 7.59 -38.66 13.71
N LEU A 222 7.30 -39.61 12.84
CA LEU A 222 6.83 -39.35 11.48
C LEU A 222 5.48 -38.64 11.51
N ILE A 223 4.51 -39.16 12.25
CA ILE A 223 3.16 -38.58 12.37
C ILE A 223 3.21 -37.19 13.02
N SER A 224 3.92 -37.05 14.15
CA SER A 224 4.05 -35.76 14.84
C SER A 224 4.69 -34.69 13.96
N ARG A 225 5.76 -35.03 13.22
CA ARG A 225 6.38 -34.10 12.26
C ARG A 225 5.47 -33.77 11.08
N MET A 226 4.75 -34.76 10.54
CA MET A 226 3.78 -34.51 9.47
C MET A 226 2.72 -33.53 9.94
N ILE A 227 2.11 -33.74 11.10
CA ILE A 227 1.05 -32.87 11.61
C ILE A 227 1.59 -31.49 11.98
N VAL A 228 2.72 -31.42 12.68
CA VAL A 228 3.11 -30.20 13.40
C VAL A 228 4.13 -29.34 12.65
N VAL A 229 4.90 -29.93 11.73
CA VAL A 229 5.97 -29.23 10.99
C VAL A 229 5.65 -29.10 9.50
N SER A 230 4.90 -30.05 8.92
CA SER A 230 4.65 -30.11 7.48
C SER A 230 3.19 -29.83 7.11
N ILE A 231 2.33 -30.86 7.13
CA ILE A 231 0.96 -30.86 6.62
C ILE A 231 0.09 -29.84 7.36
N GLY A 232 0.07 -29.88 8.69
CA GLY A 232 -0.81 -29.01 9.48
C GLY A 232 -0.50 -27.52 9.26
N PRO A 233 0.75 -27.06 9.45
CA PRO A 233 1.12 -25.68 9.17
C PRO A 233 0.84 -25.26 7.73
N ASN A 234 1.17 -26.09 6.73
CA ASN A 234 0.96 -25.76 5.32
C ASN A 234 -0.53 -25.61 4.98
N LEU A 235 -1.38 -26.53 5.44
CA LEU A 235 -2.82 -26.48 5.24
C LEU A 235 -3.43 -25.25 5.94
N MET A 236 -3.04 -25.00 7.20
CA MET A 236 -3.51 -23.85 7.96
C MET A 236 -3.11 -22.52 7.28
N ILE A 237 -1.87 -22.42 6.81
CA ILE A 237 -1.35 -21.26 6.07
C ILE A 237 -2.14 -21.04 4.78
N LEU A 238 -2.40 -22.10 4.01
CA LEU A 238 -3.17 -22.04 2.76
C LEU A 238 -4.60 -21.56 3.02
N ILE A 239 -5.31 -22.19 3.96
CA ILE A 239 -6.70 -21.83 4.29
C ILE A 239 -6.77 -20.39 4.78
N LEU A 240 -5.91 -19.99 5.73
CA LEU A 240 -5.92 -18.63 6.26
C LEU A 240 -5.58 -17.58 5.21
N THR A 241 -4.68 -17.88 4.27
CA THR A 241 -4.37 -16.92 3.19
C THR A 241 -5.47 -16.79 2.17
N LEU A 242 -6.13 -17.89 1.79
CA LEU A 242 -7.32 -17.84 0.94
C LEU A 242 -8.43 -17.01 1.59
N LEU A 243 -8.71 -17.25 2.88
CA LEU A 243 -9.67 -16.47 3.65
C LEU A 243 -9.28 -15.00 3.75
N THR A 244 -7.99 -14.71 3.98
CA THR A 244 -7.48 -13.33 4.04
C THR A 244 -7.68 -12.61 2.70
N VAL A 245 -7.38 -13.26 1.58
CA VAL A 245 -7.55 -12.69 0.23
C VAL A 245 -9.03 -12.48 -0.08
N PHE A 246 -9.89 -13.44 0.25
CA PHE A 246 -11.33 -13.33 0.07
C PHE A 246 -11.91 -12.13 0.84
N MET A 247 -11.57 -12.02 2.12
CA MET A 247 -12.02 -10.91 2.97
C MET A 247 -11.46 -9.56 2.52
N LEU A 248 -10.20 -9.50 2.06
CA LEU A 248 -9.62 -8.29 1.48
C LEU A 248 -10.37 -7.84 0.22
N ARG A 249 -10.75 -8.78 -0.66
CA ARG A 249 -11.53 -8.47 -1.88
C ARG A 249 -12.93 -7.96 -1.53
N GLY A 250 -13.63 -8.62 -0.59
CA GLY A 250 -14.95 -8.19 -0.12
C GLY A 250 -14.92 -6.80 0.52
N SER A 251 -13.98 -6.58 1.44
CA SER A 251 -13.83 -5.29 2.15
C SER A 251 -13.47 -4.13 1.22
N ASN A 252 -12.59 -4.36 0.24
CA ASN A 252 -12.27 -3.33 -0.76
C ASN A 252 -13.46 -2.98 -1.67
N ARG A 253 -14.38 -3.93 -1.91
CA ARG A 253 -15.61 -3.65 -2.67
C ARG A 253 -16.55 -2.74 -1.89
N SER A 254 -16.81 -3.03 -0.61
CA SER A 254 -17.68 -2.19 0.25
C SER A 254 -17.06 -0.82 0.58
N ARG A 255 -15.75 -0.75 0.86
CA ARG A 255 -15.09 0.53 1.20
C ARG A 255 -15.08 1.53 0.05
N ARG A 256 -15.04 1.05 -1.21
CA ARG A 256 -15.14 1.92 -2.40
C ARG A 256 -16.52 2.55 -2.57
N GLN A 257 -17.57 1.93 -2.03
CA GLN A 257 -18.93 2.48 -2.09
C GLN A 257 -19.17 3.53 -0.99
N LEU A 258 -18.44 3.45 0.12
CA LEU A 258 -18.68 4.28 1.32
C LEU A 258 -17.85 5.57 1.39
N PHE A 259 -16.74 5.69 0.64
CA PHE A 259 -15.83 6.84 0.74
C PHE A 259 -15.43 7.39 -0.64
N GLN A 260 -16.35 8.10 -1.30
CA GLN A 260 -16.02 8.91 -2.48
C GLN A 260 -15.36 10.26 -2.11
N MET A 261 -15.40 10.70 -0.84
CA MET A 261 -15.12 12.09 -0.47
C MET A 261 -13.75 12.37 0.18
N SER A 262 -12.90 11.35 0.42
CA SER A 262 -11.58 11.52 1.05
C SER A 262 -10.51 10.62 0.43
N GLU A 263 -10.37 10.66 -0.90
CA GLU A 263 -9.51 9.72 -1.62
C GLU A 263 -8.04 9.81 -1.22
N ASN A 264 -7.49 11.01 -0.98
CA ASN A 264 -6.05 11.20 -0.77
C ASN A 264 -5.52 10.64 0.57
N PHE A 265 -6.29 10.74 1.66
CA PHE A 265 -5.89 10.22 2.97
C PHE A 265 -6.15 8.72 3.09
N LEU A 266 -7.28 8.24 2.55
CA LEU A 266 -7.60 6.82 2.47
C LEU A 266 -6.60 6.09 1.60
N ASP A 267 -6.21 6.64 0.45
CA ASP A 267 -5.25 5.99 -0.44
C ASP A 267 -3.88 5.77 0.20
N ARG A 268 -3.41 6.71 1.04
CA ARG A 268 -2.09 6.62 1.67
C ARG A 268 -2.07 5.61 2.82
N ASN A 269 -3.16 5.51 3.57
CA ASN A 269 -3.28 4.53 4.65
C ASN A 269 -3.63 3.14 4.11
N ALA A 270 -4.56 3.06 3.15
CA ALA A 270 -4.93 1.83 2.47
C ALA A 270 -3.74 1.26 1.68
N SER A 271 -2.95 2.08 0.98
CA SER A 271 -1.78 1.56 0.24
C SER A 271 -0.74 0.91 1.15
N ARG A 272 -0.56 1.41 2.37
CA ARG A 272 0.37 0.83 3.36
C ARG A 272 -0.15 -0.47 3.96
N GLU A 273 -1.43 -0.53 4.31
CA GLU A 273 -2.09 -1.76 4.77
C GLU A 273 -2.08 -2.83 3.66
N ILE A 274 -2.42 -2.43 2.43
CA ILE A 274 -2.36 -3.29 1.24
C ILE A 274 -0.93 -3.77 1.00
N LEU A 275 0.06 -2.89 1.05
CA LEU A 275 1.47 -3.28 0.90
C LEU A 275 1.90 -4.31 1.96
N GLN A 276 1.53 -4.12 3.22
CA GLN A 276 1.84 -5.06 4.29
C GLN A 276 1.13 -6.42 4.09
N THR A 277 -0.11 -6.42 3.62
CA THR A 277 -0.81 -7.67 3.28
C THR A 277 -0.18 -8.38 2.09
N LEU A 278 0.25 -7.64 1.06
CA LEU A 278 0.95 -8.20 -0.10
C LEU A 278 2.30 -8.80 0.28
N ILE A 279 3.08 -8.13 1.14
CA ILE A 279 4.34 -8.66 1.67
C ILE A 279 4.08 -9.96 2.44
N SER A 280 3.03 -10.01 3.25
CA SER A 280 2.68 -11.22 4.00
C SER A 280 2.20 -12.36 3.11
N ILE A 281 1.40 -12.06 2.09
CA ILE A 281 0.95 -13.05 1.10
C ILE A 281 2.17 -13.58 0.33
N MET A 282 3.11 -12.71 -0.05
CA MET A 282 4.32 -13.12 -0.75
C MET A 282 5.22 -14.01 0.11
N LEU A 283 5.37 -13.71 1.41
CA LEU A 283 6.05 -14.59 2.37
C LEU A 283 5.39 -15.97 2.43
N VAL A 284 4.06 -16.01 2.46
CA VAL A 284 3.31 -17.26 2.53
C VAL A 284 3.37 -18.07 1.25
N SER A 285 3.10 -17.46 0.10
CA SER A 285 3.13 -18.16 -1.18
C SER A 285 4.51 -18.77 -1.43
N LYS A 286 5.56 -18.01 -1.11
CA LYS A 286 6.94 -18.50 -1.15
C LYS A 286 7.18 -19.66 -0.17
N PHE A 287 6.73 -19.52 1.08
CA PHE A 287 6.85 -20.56 2.09
C PHE A 287 6.21 -21.87 1.60
N LEU A 288 4.99 -21.81 1.04
CA LEU A 288 4.30 -22.95 0.47
C LEU A 288 5.08 -23.56 -0.71
N CYS A 289 5.62 -22.75 -1.63
CA CYS A 289 6.39 -23.26 -2.77
C CYS A 289 7.67 -23.99 -2.36
N PHE A 290 8.40 -23.48 -1.36
CA PHE A 290 9.66 -24.10 -0.95
C PHE A 290 9.47 -25.27 0.03
N ARG A 291 8.39 -25.28 0.83
CA ARG A 291 8.07 -26.38 1.76
C ARG A 291 7.25 -27.50 1.15
N SER A 292 6.58 -27.29 0.01
CA SER A 292 5.81 -28.34 -0.67
C SER A 292 6.68 -29.52 -1.11
N LEU A 293 7.96 -29.28 -1.45
CA LEU A 293 8.85 -30.39 -1.80
C LEU A 293 9.18 -31.29 -0.60
N THR A 294 9.36 -30.71 0.60
CA THR A 294 9.56 -31.50 1.82
C THR A 294 8.36 -32.43 2.09
N PHE A 295 7.15 -31.99 1.75
CA PHE A 295 5.95 -32.83 1.83
C PHE A 295 6.02 -34.03 0.88
N VAL A 296 6.38 -33.81 -0.39
CA VAL A 296 6.54 -34.88 -1.39
C VAL A 296 7.56 -35.91 -0.94
N VAL A 297 8.70 -35.46 -0.38
CA VAL A 297 9.76 -36.35 0.14
C VAL A 297 9.34 -37.13 1.38
N THR A 298 8.43 -36.61 2.18
CA THR A 298 7.97 -37.31 3.41
C THR A 298 6.99 -38.44 3.08
N ILE A 299 6.33 -38.41 1.91
CA ILE A 299 5.30 -39.38 1.51
C ILE A 299 5.81 -40.32 0.40
N GLY A 300 6.69 -39.83 -0.49
CA GLY A 300 7.23 -40.61 -1.59
C GLY A 300 8.40 -41.52 -1.21
N ASP A 301 8.84 -42.32 -2.17
CA ASP A 301 9.97 -43.23 -2.00
C ASP A 301 11.25 -42.50 -1.59
N TYR A 302 12.04 -43.17 -0.73
CA TYR A 302 13.29 -42.66 -0.19
C TYR A 302 14.34 -42.49 -1.30
N ASN A 303 14.39 -41.29 -1.88
CA ASN A 303 15.43 -40.90 -2.82
C ASN A 303 16.39 -39.89 -2.18
N PHE A 304 17.66 -40.28 -2.01
CA PHE A 304 18.70 -39.46 -1.38
C PHE A 304 18.87 -38.08 -2.05
N TYR A 305 18.71 -38.00 -3.38
CA TYR A 305 18.78 -36.73 -4.11
C TYR A 305 17.64 -35.79 -3.70
N LEU A 306 16.41 -36.31 -3.61
CA LEU A 306 15.26 -35.49 -3.25
C LEU A 306 15.32 -35.02 -1.80
N VAL A 307 15.86 -35.84 -0.89
CA VAL A 307 16.11 -35.44 0.50
C VAL A 307 17.05 -34.24 0.57
N ASP A 308 18.19 -34.31 -0.11
CA ASP A 308 19.17 -33.21 -0.14
C ASP A 308 18.62 -31.94 -0.79
N ILE A 309 17.88 -32.06 -1.90
CA ILE A 309 17.20 -30.91 -2.52
C ILE A 309 16.18 -30.31 -1.56
N SER A 310 15.38 -31.15 -0.89
CA SER A 310 14.36 -30.66 0.05
C SER A 310 14.97 -29.92 1.24
N ASN A 311 16.09 -30.41 1.79
CA ASN A 311 16.84 -29.74 2.84
C ASN A 311 17.41 -28.41 2.35
N CYS A 312 17.98 -28.38 1.15
CA CYS A 312 18.46 -27.16 0.52
C CYS A 312 17.32 -26.13 0.30
N LEU A 313 16.12 -26.56 -0.10
CA LEU A 313 14.97 -25.65 -0.28
C LEU A 313 14.48 -25.06 1.06
N VAL A 314 14.55 -25.82 2.15
CA VAL A 314 14.22 -25.31 3.49
C VAL A 314 15.19 -24.19 3.91
N ILE A 315 16.49 -24.36 3.62
CA ILE A 315 17.52 -23.32 3.85
C ILE A 315 17.29 -22.13 2.93
N LEU A 316 17.04 -22.38 1.65
CA LEU A 316 16.77 -21.34 0.65
C LEU A 316 15.58 -20.49 1.07
N ASN A 317 14.51 -21.12 1.58
CA ASN A 317 13.35 -20.41 2.12
C ASN A 317 13.74 -19.45 3.24
N SER A 318 14.55 -19.91 4.19
CA SER A 318 14.99 -19.10 5.34
C SER A 318 15.92 -17.96 4.90
N ALA A 319 16.83 -18.21 3.96
CA ALA A 319 17.74 -17.20 3.42
C ALA A 319 17.01 -16.09 2.65
N THR A 320 16.01 -16.46 1.84
CA THR A 320 15.29 -15.53 0.96
C THR A 320 14.18 -14.75 1.68
N ASN A 321 13.89 -15.01 2.98
CA ASN A 321 12.93 -14.22 3.76
C ASN A 321 13.39 -12.76 3.88
N SER A 322 14.70 -12.56 3.98
CA SER A 322 15.35 -11.25 3.91
C SER A 322 15.00 -10.41 2.68
N LEU A 323 14.95 -11.01 1.48
CA LEU A 323 14.66 -10.32 0.23
C LEU A 323 13.26 -9.71 0.23
N VAL A 324 12.32 -10.40 0.90
CA VAL A 324 10.96 -9.91 1.09
C VAL A 324 10.94 -8.66 1.96
N PHE A 325 11.75 -8.63 3.03
CA PHE A 325 11.86 -7.45 3.90
C PHE A 325 12.56 -6.27 3.23
N LEU A 326 13.61 -6.54 2.45
CA LEU A 326 14.48 -5.50 1.89
C LEU A 326 13.95 -4.90 0.60
N LYS A 327 13.49 -5.75 -0.34
CA LYS A 327 13.24 -5.37 -1.74
C LYS A 327 11.78 -5.40 -2.11
N ALA A 328 10.96 -6.27 -1.52
CA ALA A 328 9.56 -6.37 -1.91
C ALA A 328 8.75 -5.11 -1.57
N SER A 329 9.02 -4.49 -0.41
CA SER A 329 8.34 -3.25 -0.01
C SER A 329 8.65 -2.10 -0.98
N SER A 330 9.91 -1.90 -1.36
CA SER A 330 10.29 -0.85 -2.31
C SER A 330 9.78 -1.16 -3.72
N TRP A 331 9.93 -2.40 -4.19
CA TRP A 331 9.47 -2.83 -5.50
C TRP A 331 7.94 -2.69 -5.66
N LEU A 332 7.17 -3.13 -4.66
CA LEU A 332 5.72 -2.98 -4.65
C LEU A 332 5.30 -1.51 -4.57
N ASN A 333 5.99 -0.67 -3.80
CA ASN A 333 5.71 0.76 -3.78
C ASN A 333 5.95 1.40 -5.15
N SER A 334 7.07 1.09 -5.81
CA SER A 334 7.34 1.59 -7.17
C SER A 334 6.27 1.14 -8.16
N ARG A 335 5.87 -0.14 -8.12
CA ARG A 335 4.78 -0.68 -8.96
C ARG A 335 3.42 -0.06 -8.67
N LEU A 336 3.10 0.22 -7.41
CA LEU A 336 1.85 0.89 -7.04
C LEU A 336 1.84 2.33 -7.55
N VAL A 337 2.95 3.05 -7.43
CA VAL A 337 3.11 4.40 -7.97
C VAL A 337 2.95 4.38 -9.49
N GLU A 338 3.63 3.46 -10.18
CA GLU A 338 3.52 3.28 -11.63
C GLU A 338 2.07 3.01 -12.08
N ARG A 339 1.34 2.14 -11.38
CA ARG A 339 -0.08 1.90 -11.68
C ARG A 339 -0.95 3.13 -11.45
N LYS A 340 -0.68 3.91 -10.41
CA LYS A 340 -1.42 5.16 -10.13
C LYS A 340 -1.13 6.23 -11.19
N THR A 341 0.13 6.37 -11.63
CA THR A 341 0.49 7.31 -12.69
C THR A 341 -0.12 6.89 -14.03
N MET A 342 -0.13 5.60 -14.36
CA MET A 342 -0.80 5.06 -15.54
C MET A 342 -2.31 5.30 -15.53
N ARG A 343 -2.99 5.09 -14.40
CA ARG A 343 -4.43 5.38 -14.27
C ARG A 343 -4.73 6.87 -14.40
N ARG A 344 -3.92 7.74 -13.79
CA ARG A 344 -4.05 9.20 -13.94
C ARG A 344 -3.86 9.65 -15.39
N LYS A 345 -2.88 9.08 -16.10
CA LYS A 345 -2.68 9.35 -17.53
C LYS A 345 -3.90 8.93 -18.35
N LYS A 346 -4.45 7.74 -18.09
CA LYS A 346 -5.67 7.27 -18.76
C LYS A 346 -6.87 8.16 -18.50
N THR A 347 -7.13 8.55 -17.25
CA THR A 347 -8.24 9.48 -16.92
C THR A 347 -8.05 10.86 -17.50
N VAL A 348 -6.81 11.35 -17.66
CA VAL A 348 -6.54 12.65 -18.28
C VAL A 348 -6.73 12.59 -19.81
N CYS A 349 -6.37 11.49 -20.46
CA CYS A 349 -6.67 11.27 -21.88
C CYS A 349 -8.18 11.13 -22.12
N ASP A 350 -8.87 10.31 -21.33
CA ASP A 350 -10.32 10.12 -21.42
C ASP A 350 -11.06 11.43 -21.08
N ALA A 351 -10.59 12.19 -20.07
CA ALA A 351 -11.14 13.50 -19.76
C ALA A 351 -10.82 14.55 -20.84
N GLY A 352 -9.67 14.46 -21.52
CA GLY A 352 -9.33 15.33 -22.64
C GLY A 352 -10.25 15.10 -23.84
N GLN A 353 -10.60 13.85 -24.12
CA GLN A 353 -11.56 13.48 -25.14
C GLN A 353 -12.98 13.94 -24.77
N LEU A 354 -13.37 13.74 -23.51
CA LEU A 354 -14.66 14.17 -22.96
C LEU A 354 -14.78 15.70 -22.82
N LEU A 355 -13.67 16.41 -22.61
CA LEU A 355 -13.61 17.88 -22.67
C LEU A 355 -13.75 18.38 -24.10
N GLY A 356 -13.21 17.66 -25.09
CA GLY A 356 -13.42 17.96 -26.51
C GLY A 356 -14.91 17.96 -26.87
N ASP A 357 -15.63 16.90 -26.48
CA ASP A 357 -17.07 16.77 -26.71
C ASP A 357 -17.90 17.79 -25.91
N ARG A 358 -17.50 18.09 -24.67
CA ARG A 358 -18.21 19.10 -23.87
C ARG A 358 -17.93 20.52 -24.35
N LEU A 359 -16.73 20.80 -24.84
CA LEU A 359 -16.34 22.11 -25.38
C LEU A 359 -17.07 22.39 -26.69
N SER A 360 -17.23 21.37 -27.55
CA SER A 360 -18.01 21.52 -28.79
C SER A 360 -19.48 21.83 -28.49
N ILE A 361 -20.10 21.10 -27.54
CA ILE A 361 -21.47 21.37 -27.08
C ILE A 361 -21.59 22.77 -26.46
N LEU A 362 -20.66 23.16 -25.58
CA LEU A 362 -20.68 24.48 -24.93
C LEU A 362 -20.55 25.60 -25.98
N SER A 363 -19.66 25.42 -26.96
CA SER A 363 -19.47 26.37 -28.06
C SER A 363 -20.72 26.48 -28.92
N SER A 364 -21.37 25.36 -29.27
CA SER A 364 -22.60 25.40 -30.08
C SER A 364 -23.76 26.03 -29.33
N SER A 365 -23.94 25.68 -28.05
CA SER A 365 -24.97 26.29 -27.20
C SER A 365 -24.74 27.79 -26.99
N TRP A 366 -23.48 28.24 -26.88
CA TRP A 366 -23.17 29.67 -26.75
C TRP A 366 -23.51 30.46 -28.02
N GLN A 367 -23.21 29.91 -29.20
CA GLN A 367 -23.60 30.52 -30.48
C GLN A 367 -25.12 30.61 -30.62
N GLN A 368 -25.84 29.58 -30.19
CA GLN A 368 -27.31 29.61 -30.16
C GLN A 368 -27.85 30.69 -29.20
N ALA A 369 -27.23 30.85 -28.02
CA ALA A 369 -27.61 31.89 -27.07
C ALA A 369 -27.31 33.31 -27.59
N LEU A 370 -26.25 33.50 -28.38
CA LEU A 370 -25.96 34.76 -29.08
C LEU A 370 -27.07 35.09 -30.10
N ALA A 371 -27.46 34.11 -30.91
CA ALA A 371 -28.50 34.27 -31.93
C ALA A 371 -29.88 34.62 -31.34
N LEU A 372 -30.25 34.00 -30.21
CA LEU A 372 -31.55 34.22 -29.56
C LEU A 372 -31.66 35.54 -28.76
N ASN A 373 -30.57 36.27 -28.55
CA ASN A 373 -30.56 37.46 -27.68
C ASN A 373 -29.94 38.68 -28.36
N ASP A 374 -30.10 38.81 -29.68
CA ASP A 374 -29.58 39.94 -30.47
C ASP A 374 -28.10 40.23 -30.18
N ASN A 375 -27.28 39.17 -30.10
CA ASN A 375 -25.85 39.21 -29.76
C ASN A 375 -25.51 39.75 -28.35
N ASN A 376 -26.48 39.87 -27.44
CA ASN A 376 -26.29 40.41 -26.08
C ASN A 376 -26.69 39.46 -24.92
N PRO A 377 -26.26 38.18 -24.92
CA PRO A 377 -26.58 37.25 -23.83
C PRO A 377 -26.00 37.70 -22.48
N GLY A 378 -24.94 38.50 -22.50
CA GLY A 378 -24.35 39.10 -21.31
C GLY A 378 -25.32 39.94 -20.48
N MET A 379 -26.39 40.50 -21.07
CA MET A 379 -27.42 41.23 -20.32
C MET A 379 -28.22 40.30 -19.42
N ARG A 380 -28.61 39.12 -19.92
CA ARG A 380 -29.32 38.10 -19.12
C ARG A 380 -28.41 37.48 -18.06
N ILE A 381 -27.14 37.28 -18.37
CA ILE A 381 -26.14 36.80 -17.40
C ILE A 381 -25.95 37.84 -16.30
N LEU A 382 -25.75 39.11 -16.68
CA LEU A 382 -25.60 40.19 -15.70
C LEU A 382 -26.85 40.34 -14.83
N TYR A 383 -28.05 40.28 -15.43
CA TYR A 383 -29.30 40.31 -14.70
C TYR A 383 -29.44 39.15 -13.72
N SER A 384 -29.11 37.91 -14.13
CA SER A 384 -29.18 36.74 -13.24
C SER A 384 -28.14 36.78 -12.11
N ILE A 385 -26.94 37.32 -12.37
CA ILE A 385 -25.92 37.58 -11.35
C ILE A 385 -26.44 38.60 -10.33
N LEU A 386 -26.97 39.73 -10.82
CA LEU A 386 -27.48 40.80 -9.97
C LEU A 386 -28.71 40.37 -9.16
N ARG A 387 -29.59 39.53 -9.74
CA ARG A 387 -30.72 38.93 -9.04
C ARG A 387 -30.28 38.04 -7.88
N ARG A 388 -29.17 37.30 -8.02
CA ARG A 388 -28.62 36.44 -6.95
C ARG A 388 -27.78 37.20 -5.94
N GLN A 389 -27.19 38.33 -6.33
CA GLN A 389 -26.31 39.14 -5.49
C GLN A 389 -26.75 40.62 -5.55
N PRO A 390 -27.81 40.99 -4.80
CA PRO A 390 -28.38 42.32 -4.86
C PRO A 390 -27.39 43.42 -4.43
N ASN A 391 -26.40 43.09 -3.60
CA ASN A 391 -25.36 44.03 -3.17
C ASN A 391 -24.52 44.58 -4.34
N LEU A 392 -24.47 43.88 -5.48
CA LEU A 392 -23.76 44.35 -6.67
C LEU A 392 -24.49 45.50 -7.39
N PHE A 393 -25.79 45.73 -7.15
CA PHE A 393 -26.50 46.89 -7.70
C PHE A 393 -25.86 48.22 -7.27
N ALA A 394 -25.23 48.25 -6.09
CA ALA A 394 -24.53 49.44 -5.59
C ALA A 394 -23.36 49.87 -6.50
N VAL A 395 -22.74 48.93 -7.23
CA VAL A 395 -21.62 49.21 -8.15
C VAL A 395 -22.09 49.96 -9.40
N PHE A 396 -23.35 49.77 -9.79
CA PHE A 396 -23.93 50.39 -10.97
C PHE A 396 -24.61 51.74 -10.68
N ARG A 397 -24.87 52.07 -9.42
CA ARG A 397 -25.29 53.43 -9.04
C ARG A 397 -24.12 54.38 -9.27
N ALA A 398 -24.33 55.38 -10.11
CA ALA A 398 -23.37 56.47 -10.20
C ALA A 398 -23.27 57.15 -8.82
N PRO A 399 -22.05 57.49 -8.34
CA PRO A 399 -21.94 58.38 -7.19
C PRO A 399 -22.54 59.71 -7.62
N ASP A 400 -23.70 60.05 -7.07
CA ASP A 400 -24.26 61.36 -7.29
C ASP A 400 -23.31 62.40 -6.72
N ARG A 401 -23.00 63.44 -7.51
CA ARG A 401 -22.03 64.48 -7.14
C ARG A 401 -22.51 65.32 -5.95
N SER A 402 -23.75 65.09 -5.49
CA SER A 402 -24.44 65.80 -4.41
C SER A 402 -24.38 65.12 -3.03
N GLY A 403 -23.83 63.91 -2.90
CA GLY A 403 -23.66 63.25 -1.59
C GLY A 403 -24.94 62.78 -0.89
N ASN A 404 -26.12 62.95 -1.50
CA ASN A 404 -27.38 62.49 -0.92
C ASN A 404 -27.75 61.11 -1.48
N ALA A 405 -27.63 60.08 -0.65
CA ALA A 405 -28.07 58.73 -0.96
C ALA A 405 -29.61 58.69 -1.05
N LEU A 406 -30.17 58.79 -2.25
CA LEU A 406 -31.60 58.61 -2.48
C LEU A 406 -31.97 57.14 -2.25
N LEU A 407 -32.62 56.86 -1.11
CA LEU A 407 -33.27 55.60 -0.78
C LEU A 407 -34.44 55.37 -1.74
N ILE A 408 -34.25 54.54 -2.76
CA ILE A 408 -35.37 53.98 -3.54
C ILE A 408 -36.03 52.93 -2.64
N HIS A 409 -37.17 53.31 -2.05
CA HIS A 409 -38.03 52.41 -1.30
C HIS A 409 -38.64 51.38 -2.27
N GLU A 410 -38.31 50.11 -2.05
CA GLU A 410 -38.86 48.97 -2.75
C GLU A 410 -40.34 48.80 -2.35
N ARG A 411 -41.26 49.27 -3.22
CA ARG A 411 -42.70 49.10 -3.03
C ARG A 411 -43.09 47.72 -3.56
N GLN A 412 -43.26 46.76 -2.65
CA GLN A 412 -43.82 45.44 -2.96
C GLN A 412 -45.29 45.56 -3.39
N HIS A 413 -45.65 44.71 -4.35
CA HIS A 413 -46.93 44.59 -5.02
C HIS A 413 -48.12 44.39 -4.06
N GLU A 414 -49.23 45.06 -4.37
CA GLU A 414 -50.56 44.53 -4.15
C GLU A 414 -51.41 44.70 -5.43
N GLU A 415 -52.30 43.75 -5.60
CA GLU A 415 -52.90 43.22 -6.82
C GLU A 415 -54.13 44.04 -7.26
N ARG A 416 -54.22 44.42 -8.55
CA ARG A 416 -55.48 44.55 -9.32
C ARG A 416 -55.24 44.97 -10.78
N ARG A 417 -55.75 44.14 -11.70
CA ARG A 417 -56.25 44.56 -13.04
C ARG A 417 -57.53 45.40 -12.84
N PRO A 418 -57.97 46.25 -13.79
CA PRO A 418 -57.96 45.96 -15.23
C PRO A 418 -57.68 47.14 -16.19
N THR A 419 -57.49 46.75 -17.46
CA THR A 419 -57.75 47.49 -18.72
C THR A 419 -57.74 49.02 -18.66
N GLU A 420 -56.73 49.62 -19.28
CA GLU A 420 -56.91 50.85 -20.05
C GLU A 420 -55.75 51.04 -21.05
N THR A 421 -56.15 51.30 -22.28
CA THR A 421 -55.33 51.58 -23.46
C THR A 421 -54.74 52.98 -23.32
N TYR A 422 -53.44 53.08 -22.97
CA TYR A 422 -52.75 54.36 -22.93
C TYR A 422 -51.85 54.54 -24.16
N THR A 423 -52.25 55.52 -24.95
CA THR A 423 -51.54 56.10 -26.08
C THR A 423 -50.19 56.67 -25.65
N LEU A 424 -49.17 56.44 -26.49
CA LEU A 424 -47.83 57.02 -26.36
C LEU A 424 -47.89 58.55 -26.30
N TYR A 425 -47.43 59.12 -25.18
CA TYR A 425 -46.90 60.49 -25.13
C TYR A 425 -45.39 60.45 -24.86
N PRO A 426 -44.57 61.29 -25.54
CA PRO A 426 -43.14 61.32 -25.34
C PRO A 426 -42.81 62.24 -24.17
N TYR A 427 -42.67 61.69 -22.96
CA TYR A 427 -42.00 62.40 -21.88
C TYR A 427 -40.48 62.20 -21.98
N PRO A 428 -39.66 63.24 -21.76
CA PRO A 428 -38.21 63.10 -21.75
C PRO A 428 -37.81 62.21 -20.58
N ILE A 429 -37.29 61.02 -20.90
CA ILE A 429 -36.71 60.11 -19.92
C ILE A 429 -35.62 60.87 -19.16
N PRO A 430 -35.63 60.89 -17.81
CA PRO A 430 -34.60 61.56 -17.03
C PRO A 430 -33.21 61.07 -17.43
N THR A 431 -32.29 61.98 -17.71
CA THR A 431 -30.93 61.72 -18.19
C THR A 431 -30.17 60.70 -17.32
N TYR A 432 -30.55 60.56 -16.05
CA TYR A 432 -29.96 59.62 -15.09
C TYR A 432 -30.30 58.14 -15.36
N ILE A 433 -31.47 57.84 -15.93
CA ILE A 433 -31.85 56.47 -16.33
C ILE A 433 -31.00 56.02 -17.52
N HIS A 434 -30.70 56.93 -18.45
CA HIS A 434 -29.82 56.66 -19.58
C HIS A 434 -28.38 56.31 -19.16
N VAL A 435 -27.84 56.99 -18.13
CA VAL A 435 -26.47 56.73 -17.63
C VAL A 435 -26.36 55.35 -16.96
N CYS A 436 -27.40 54.92 -16.23
CA CYS A 436 -27.43 53.57 -15.67
C CYS A 436 -27.50 52.52 -16.78
N VAL A 437 -28.39 52.69 -17.77
CA VAL A 437 -28.53 51.75 -18.88
C VAL A 437 -27.21 51.56 -19.64
N TYR A 438 -26.44 52.63 -19.88
CA TYR A 438 -25.16 52.54 -20.58
C TYR A 438 -24.11 51.70 -19.83
N ARG A 439 -23.95 51.90 -18.51
CA ARG A 439 -22.99 51.11 -17.71
C ARG A 439 -23.38 49.63 -17.62
N TYR A 440 -24.67 49.35 -17.55
CA TYR A 440 -25.19 47.99 -17.58
C TYR A 440 -24.87 47.30 -18.92
N MET A 441 -25.16 47.98 -20.03
CA MET A 441 -24.86 47.46 -21.37
C MET A 441 -23.36 47.26 -21.57
N GLU A 442 -22.51 48.17 -21.09
CA GLU A 442 -21.06 48.04 -21.21
C GLU A 442 -20.54 46.79 -20.46
N VAL A 443 -21.01 46.55 -19.23
CA VAL A 443 -20.59 45.38 -18.45
C VAL A 443 -21.14 44.08 -19.06
N ALA A 444 -22.38 44.09 -19.52
CA ALA A 444 -22.96 42.96 -20.23
C ALA A 444 -22.18 42.62 -21.51
N GLN A 445 -21.81 43.62 -22.30
CA GLN A 445 -21.02 43.42 -23.51
C GLN A 445 -19.62 42.88 -23.19
N ARG A 446 -18.99 43.33 -22.09
CA ARG A 446 -17.72 42.77 -21.60
C ARG A 446 -17.84 41.32 -21.15
N ILE A 447 -18.96 40.92 -20.55
CA ILE A 447 -19.23 39.51 -20.20
C ILE A 447 -19.35 38.67 -21.47
N THR A 448 -20.13 39.13 -22.45
CA THR A 448 -20.31 38.44 -23.73
C THR A 448 -18.98 38.25 -24.45
N THR A 449 -18.19 39.32 -24.61
CA THR A 449 -16.89 39.26 -25.29
C THR A 449 -15.90 38.38 -24.53
N PHE A 450 -15.86 38.46 -23.19
CA PHE A 450 -15.00 37.61 -22.37
C PHE A 450 -15.31 36.13 -22.56
N ILE A 451 -16.58 35.72 -22.54
CA ILE A 451 -16.97 34.31 -22.72
C ILE A 451 -16.65 33.84 -24.14
N SER A 452 -16.93 34.64 -25.17
CA SER A 452 -16.60 34.31 -26.56
C SER A 452 -15.10 34.14 -26.79
N GLU A 453 -14.28 35.08 -26.30
CA GLU A 453 -12.82 35.00 -26.39
C GLU A 453 -12.27 33.78 -25.62
N LEU A 454 -12.90 33.45 -24.49
CA LEU A 454 -12.49 32.33 -23.66
C LEU A 454 -12.82 30.98 -24.32
N LEU A 455 -13.99 30.84 -24.95
CA LEU A 455 -14.34 29.68 -25.76
C LEU A 455 -13.41 29.51 -26.96
N GLN A 456 -13.07 30.62 -27.64
CA GLN A 456 -12.13 30.60 -28.77
C GLN A 456 -10.72 30.17 -28.34
N MET A 457 -10.18 30.73 -27.25
CA MET A 457 -8.87 30.33 -26.73
C MET A 457 -8.83 28.86 -26.28
N MET A 458 -9.94 28.31 -25.79
CA MET A 458 -10.06 26.88 -25.47
C MET A 458 -10.09 26.02 -26.73
N LYS A 459 -10.76 26.47 -27.80
CA LYS A 459 -10.79 25.80 -29.10
C LYS A 459 -9.42 25.79 -29.78
N ASP A 460 -8.67 26.88 -29.64
CA ASP A 460 -7.32 27.04 -30.21
C ASP A 460 -6.25 26.25 -29.42
N GLY A 461 -6.63 25.50 -28.38
CA GLY A 461 -5.70 24.66 -27.62
C GLY A 461 -4.65 25.46 -26.84
N LYS A 462 -4.95 26.69 -26.42
CA LYS A 462 -4.05 27.57 -25.63
C LYS A 462 -4.47 27.67 -24.15
N PRO A 463 -4.44 26.57 -23.37
CA PRO A 463 -4.96 26.56 -22.00
C PRO A 463 -4.21 27.49 -21.04
N GLU A 464 -2.93 27.78 -21.31
CA GLU A 464 -2.14 28.70 -20.47
C GLU A 464 -2.59 30.17 -20.65
N GLU A 465 -3.06 30.57 -21.83
CA GLU A 465 -3.60 31.92 -22.06
C GLU A 465 -4.97 32.10 -21.40
N VAL A 466 -5.81 31.06 -21.45
CA VAL A 466 -7.09 30.98 -20.74
C VAL A 466 -6.90 31.19 -19.24
N ARG A 467 -5.92 30.50 -18.63
CA ARG A 467 -5.58 30.65 -17.20
C ARG A 467 -5.20 32.06 -16.82
N ILE A 468 -4.36 32.72 -17.63
CA ILE A 468 -3.89 34.08 -17.35
C ILE A 468 -5.06 35.08 -17.41
N LYS A 469 -6.03 34.85 -18.30
CA LYS A 469 -7.18 35.73 -18.49
C LYS A 469 -8.25 35.58 -17.40
N ILE A 470 -8.51 34.35 -16.92
CA ILE A 470 -9.43 34.09 -15.79
C ILE A 470 -8.85 34.66 -14.48
N ARG A 471 -7.53 34.59 -14.29
CA ARG A 471 -6.89 34.96 -13.02
C ARG A 471 -6.76 36.47 -12.81
N PHE A 472 -6.83 37.31 -13.86
CA PHE A 472 -6.66 38.77 -13.74
C PHE A 472 -7.48 39.55 -14.78
N PRO A 473 -8.57 40.23 -14.39
CA PRO A 473 -9.15 41.26 -15.24
C PRO A 473 -8.17 42.43 -15.45
N ALA A 474 -8.26 43.08 -16.61
CA ALA A 474 -7.23 43.92 -17.24
C ALA A 474 -6.48 44.96 -16.36
N PRO A 475 -7.07 45.66 -15.36
CA PRO A 475 -6.30 46.65 -14.58
C PRO A 475 -5.22 46.01 -13.68
N ALA A 476 -5.37 44.75 -13.24
CA ALA A 476 -4.37 44.04 -12.44
C ALA A 476 -3.17 43.55 -13.27
N ARG A 477 -3.35 43.37 -14.58
CA ARG A 477 -2.34 42.87 -15.52
C ARG A 477 -1.17 43.84 -15.71
N LYS A 478 -1.44 45.16 -15.64
CA LYS A 478 -0.42 46.22 -15.81
C LYS A 478 0.50 46.34 -14.59
N LYS A 479 -0.03 46.20 -13.36
CA LYS A 479 0.77 46.21 -12.12
C LYS A 479 1.65 44.96 -11.96
N ARG A 480 1.19 43.78 -12.40
CA ARG A 480 1.92 42.52 -12.18
C ARG A 480 3.00 42.22 -13.23
N LYS A 481 2.88 42.71 -14.47
CA LYS A 481 3.95 42.60 -15.49
C LYS A 481 5.27 43.24 -15.02
N ASN A 482 5.20 44.28 -14.19
CA ASN A 482 6.38 44.93 -13.61
C ASN A 482 6.97 44.15 -12.42
N SER A 483 6.16 43.33 -11.74
CA SER A 483 6.59 42.54 -10.57
C SER A 483 7.13 41.16 -10.97
N LEU A 484 6.59 40.56 -12.05
CA LEU A 484 7.00 39.23 -12.53
C LEU A 484 8.36 39.21 -13.23
N LYS A 485 8.88 40.37 -13.67
CA LYS A 485 10.27 40.49 -14.15
C LYS A 485 11.32 40.33 -13.03
N ARG A 486 10.92 40.29 -11.75
CA ARG A 486 11.85 40.28 -10.60
C ARG A 486 11.95 38.96 -9.81
N SER A 487 11.13 37.95 -10.08
CA SER A 487 11.23 36.64 -9.38
C SER A 487 11.06 35.46 -10.32
N LYS A 488 12.19 34.92 -10.77
CA LYS A 488 12.31 33.56 -11.31
C LYS A 488 13.26 32.76 -10.41
N SER A 489 12.76 32.24 -9.29
CA SER A 489 13.28 31.01 -8.66
C SER A 489 12.29 30.49 -7.62
N ALA A 490 12.20 29.16 -7.53
CA ALA A 490 11.40 28.35 -6.60
C ALA A 490 9.87 28.29 -6.83
N GLN A 491 9.41 27.28 -7.59
CA GLN A 491 8.02 26.83 -7.58
C GLN A 491 7.75 26.02 -6.30
N SER A 492 6.89 26.56 -5.42
CA SER A 492 6.46 25.90 -4.18
C SER A 492 5.24 24.98 -4.41
N PRO A 493 5.05 23.93 -3.59
CA PRO A 493 3.92 23.00 -3.68
C PRO A 493 2.54 23.65 -3.44
N HIS A 494 2.48 24.92 -3.01
CA HIS A 494 1.25 25.69 -2.84
C HIS A 494 0.50 25.92 -4.18
N VAL A 495 1.24 25.92 -5.30
CA VAL A 495 0.70 26.14 -6.65
C VAL A 495 -0.22 25.01 -7.11
N PHE A 496 0.00 23.77 -6.62
CA PHE A 496 -0.86 22.63 -6.96
C PHE A 496 -2.22 22.68 -6.28
N GLN A 497 -2.29 23.18 -5.04
CA GLN A 497 -3.55 23.27 -4.29
C GLN A 497 -4.43 24.42 -4.82
N GLU A 498 -3.82 25.53 -5.24
CA GLU A 498 -4.51 26.63 -5.93
C GLU A 498 -5.03 26.22 -7.32
N ARG A 499 -4.29 25.35 -8.02
CA ARG A 499 -4.70 24.78 -9.31
C ARG A 499 -6.00 23.97 -9.17
N ASP A 500 -6.09 23.14 -8.12
CA ASP A 500 -7.28 22.31 -7.90
C ASP A 500 -8.49 23.18 -7.51
N GLY A 501 -8.29 24.20 -6.65
CA GLY A 501 -9.37 25.14 -6.28
C GLY A 501 -9.90 25.99 -7.44
N ALA A 502 -9.02 26.45 -8.34
CA ALA A 502 -9.43 27.22 -9.52
C ALA A 502 -10.16 26.35 -10.56
N LEU A 503 -9.73 25.11 -10.75
CA LEU A 503 -10.43 24.14 -11.60
C LEU A 503 -11.82 23.79 -11.05
N ASP A 504 -11.96 23.69 -9.72
CA ASP A 504 -13.23 23.38 -9.09
C ASP A 504 -14.23 24.55 -9.18
N ALA A 505 -13.78 25.77 -8.89
CA ALA A 505 -14.58 26.99 -9.08
C ALA A 505 -15.00 27.18 -10.54
N TRP A 506 -14.13 26.84 -11.49
CA TRP A 506 -14.43 26.87 -12.92
C TRP A 506 -15.45 25.81 -13.32
N ASN A 507 -15.30 24.58 -12.84
CA ASN A 507 -16.28 23.51 -13.08
C ASN A 507 -17.66 23.89 -12.52
N ILE A 508 -17.72 24.56 -11.37
CA ILE A 508 -18.96 25.10 -10.80
C ILE A 508 -19.55 26.19 -11.70
N PHE A 509 -18.74 27.13 -12.19
CA PHE A 509 -19.19 28.21 -13.08
C PHE A 509 -19.70 27.68 -14.44
N VAL A 510 -18.97 26.77 -15.07
CA VAL A 510 -19.38 26.13 -16.32
C VAL A 510 -20.62 25.27 -16.10
N SER A 511 -20.69 24.52 -15.00
CA SER A 511 -21.90 23.75 -14.65
C SER A 511 -23.10 24.66 -14.38
N PHE A 512 -22.88 25.85 -13.82
CA PHE A 512 -23.91 26.87 -13.64
C PHE A 512 -24.41 27.41 -14.99
N ILE A 513 -23.51 27.78 -15.90
CA ILE A 513 -23.87 28.22 -17.25
C ILE A 513 -24.62 27.12 -18.00
N ILE A 514 -24.09 25.89 -18.01
CA ILE A 514 -24.74 24.74 -18.67
C ILE A 514 -26.12 24.45 -18.05
N ARG A 515 -26.24 24.52 -16.72
CA ARG A 515 -27.53 24.32 -16.04
C ARG A 515 -28.54 25.39 -16.42
N GLU A 516 -28.16 26.67 -16.44
CA GLU A 516 -29.04 27.76 -16.86
C GLU A 516 -29.40 27.63 -18.35
N MET A 517 -28.46 27.24 -19.21
CA MET A 517 -28.74 26.97 -20.63
C MET A 517 -29.68 25.78 -20.83
N LYS A 518 -29.55 24.71 -20.03
CA LYS A 518 -30.34 23.47 -20.13
C LYS A 518 -31.71 23.54 -19.47
N MET A 519 -31.89 24.37 -18.43
CA MET A 519 -33.18 24.56 -17.74
C MET A 519 -34.17 25.42 -18.54
N GLY A 520 -33.86 25.76 -19.79
CA GLY A 520 -34.81 26.42 -20.70
C GLY A 520 -35.14 27.87 -20.32
N THR A 521 -34.46 28.48 -19.33
CA THR A 521 -34.62 29.90 -18.99
C THR A 521 -34.28 30.85 -20.14
N TRP A 522 -33.67 30.33 -21.21
CA TRP A 522 -33.34 31.06 -22.42
C TRP A 522 -34.37 30.90 -23.55
N ALA A 523 -35.25 29.89 -23.48
CA ALA A 523 -36.25 29.54 -24.48
C ALA A 523 -37.65 30.11 -24.21
N MET A 524 -37.85 30.91 -23.16
CA MET A 524 -39.14 31.56 -22.86
C MET A 524 -39.51 32.73 -23.79
N GLY A 525 -38.94 32.80 -25.00
CA GLY A 525 -39.28 33.80 -26.01
C GLY A 525 -40.64 33.58 -26.68
N ASP A 526 -41.12 32.33 -26.74
CA ASP A 526 -42.27 32.00 -27.59
C ASP A 526 -43.63 31.94 -26.85
N THR A 527 -43.67 32.25 -25.54
CA THR A 527 -44.93 32.22 -24.75
C THR A 527 -45.46 33.60 -24.36
N LEU A 528 -44.83 34.69 -24.79
CA LEU A 528 -45.33 36.06 -24.64
C LEU A 528 -45.82 36.70 -25.96
N GLY A 529 -45.89 35.92 -27.05
CA GLY A 529 -46.34 36.37 -28.37
C GLY A 529 -47.81 36.05 -28.72
N SER A 530 -48.60 35.44 -27.82
CA SER A 530 -49.99 35.04 -28.08
C SER A 530 -50.99 35.52 -27.03
N ILE A 531 -50.78 36.70 -26.46
CA ILE A 531 -51.86 37.43 -25.79
C ILE A 531 -51.98 38.76 -26.53
N SER A 532 -53.09 38.85 -27.26
CA SER A 532 -53.63 40.05 -27.90
C SER A 532 -53.98 41.12 -26.88
#